data_AF-A0AAV1V4E7-F1
#
_entry.id   AF-A0AAV1V4E7-F1
#
_cell.length_a   1.000
_cell.length_b   1.000
_cell.length_c   1.000
_cell.angle_alpha   90.00
_cell.angle_beta   90.00
_cell.angle_gamma   90.00
#
_symmetry.space_group_name_H-M   'P 1'
#
loop_
_entity.id
_entity.type
_entity.pdbx_description
1 polymer ?
#
loop_
_entity_poly.entity_id
_entity_poly.type
_entity_poly.pdbx_seq_one_letter_code
_entity_poly.pdbx_strand_id
1 'polypeptide(L)'
;MMMLLQGYVTNVACLPFTRRERAVYCREFDAQTYNILCYFLGITVVEIPNTILDQLLVLLLSSGEVVAVVGVLFNVMFLLFAEFNPPAAAIPDRYRWLCDVTYQRYSFSILASLVFGNCPEDLVNDEVTKGYINLLSELAC
;
A
#
# COMPACT_ATOMS: atom_id res chain seq x y z
N MET A 1 4.37 -16.78 8.91
CA MET A 1 3.39 -16.20 9.86
C MET A 1 3.29 -14.68 9.70
N MET A 2 4.40 -13.93 9.73
CA MET A 2 4.40 -12.46 9.58
C MET A 2 3.82 -11.95 8.25
N MET A 3 4.11 -12.60 7.10
CA MET A 3 3.54 -12.18 5.80
C MET A 3 2.00 -12.20 5.74
N LEU A 4 1.35 -13.20 6.36
CA LEU A 4 -0.11 -13.28 6.38
C LEU A 4 -0.70 -12.21 7.30
N LEU A 5 -0.03 -11.92 8.42
CA LEU A 5 -0.44 -10.86 9.33
C LEU A 5 -0.32 -9.48 8.66
N GLN A 6 0.79 -9.24 7.96
CA GLN A 6 1.00 -8.02 7.17
C GLN A 6 -0.07 -7.87 6.09
N GLY A 7 -0.31 -8.94 5.31
CA GLY A 7 -1.35 -8.94 4.28
C GLY A 7 -2.74 -8.65 4.84
N TYR A 8 -3.07 -9.21 6.01
CA TYR A 8 -4.34 -8.94 6.68
C TYR A 8 -4.45 -7.49 7.18
N VAL A 9 -3.44 -6.97 7.87
CA VAL A 9 -3.43 -5.59 8.39
C VAL A 9 -3.54 -4.58 7.25
N THR A 10 -2.75 -4.79 6.18
CA THR A 10 -2.81 -3.93 5.00
C THR A 10 -4.16 -4.03 4.30
N ASN A 11 -4.80 -5.20 4.23
CA ASN A 11 -6.12 -5.35 3.59
C ASN A 11 -7.23 -4.61 4.37
N VAL A 12 -7.22 -4.68 5.70
CA VAL A 12 -8.20 -3.97 6.53
C VAL A 12 -7.99 -2.46 6.49
N ALA A 13 -6.73 -2.00 6.46
CA ALA A 13 -6.39 -0.57 6.36
C ALA A 13 -6.61 0.01 4.96
N CYS A 14 -6.41 -0.80 3.93
CA CYS A 14 -6.64 -0.53 2.50
C CYS A 14 -8.05 -0.08 2.19
N LEU A 15 -9.05 -0.84 2.66
CA LEU A 15 -10.44 -0.71 2.24
C LEU A 15 -11.02 0.72 2.39
N PRO A 16 -10.86 1.40 3.54
CA PRO A 16 -11.35 2.78 3.66
C PRO A 16 -10.54 3.78 2.81
N PHE A 17 -9.27 3.50 2.53
CA PHE A 17 -8.40 4.36 1.73
C PHE A 17 -8.73 4.28 0.25
N THR A 18 -8.83 3.06 -0.30
CA THR A 18 -9.15 2.85 -1.72
C THR A 18 -10.52 3.40 -2.08
N ARG A 19 -11.49 3.36 -1.15
CA ARG A 19 -12.79 4.02 -1.32
C ARG A 19 -12.69 5.54 -1.52
N ARG A 20 -11.73 6.20 -0.85
CA ARG A 20 -11.56 7.65 -0.91
C ARG A 20 -10.87 8.10 -2.20
N GLU A 21 -9.95 7.29 -2.72
CA GLU A 21 -9.14 7.61 -3.90
C GLU A 21 -9.53 6.80 -5.16
N ARG A 22 -10.69 6.14 -5.15
CA ARG A 22 -11.15 5.24 -6.24
C ARG A 22 -11.10 5.83 -7.64
N ALA A 23 -11.41 7.11 -7.80
CA ALA A 23 -11.36 7.77 -9.11
C ALA A 23 -9.94 7.88 -9.70
N VAL A 24 -8.92 7.95 -8.83
CA VAL A 24 -7.52 7.91 -9.25
C VAL A 24 -7.18 6.51 -9.77
N TYR A 25 -7.62 5.47 -9.05
CA TYR A 25 -7.39 4.08 -9.43
C TYR A 25 -8.07 3.66 -10.74
N CYS A 26 -9.32 4.07 -11.02
CA CYS A 26 -9.95 3.80 -12.33
C CYS A 26 -9.11 4.45 -13.45
N ARG A 27 -8.66 5.70 -13.27
CA ARG A 27 -7.87 6.42 -14.28
C ARG A 27 -6.53 5.73 -14.56
N GLU A 28 -5.85 5.25 -13.53
CA GLU A 28 -4.57 4.52 -13.68
C GLU A 28 -4.75 3.16 -14.37
N PHE A 29 -5.91 2.52 -14.17
CA PHE A 29 -6.28 1.28 -14.83
C PHE A 29 -6.55 1.48 -16.33
N ASP A 30 -7.34 2.51 -16.70
CA ASP A 30 -7.63 2.86 -18.10
C ASP A 30 -6.36 3.24 -18.89
N ALA A 31 -5.39 3.85 -18.20
CA ALA A 31 -4.09 4.18 -18.77
C ALA A 31 -3.19 2.94 -18.97
N GLN A 32 -3.64 1.73 -18.62
CA GLN A 32 -2.87 0.48 -18.64
C GLN A 32 -1.46 0.62 -18.03
N THR A 33 -1.31 1.52 -17.06
CA THR A 33 0.00 1.86 -16.50
C THR A 33 0.59 0.70 -15.69
N TYR A 34 -0.27 -0.20 -15.20
CA TYR A 34 0.11 -1.29 -14.32
C TYR A 34 -0.39 -2.64 -14.81
N ASN A 35 0.52 -3.62 -14.90
CA ASN A 35 0.22 -5.01 -15.20
C ASN A 35 0.36 -5.85 -13.91
N ILE A 36 -0.30 -7.01 -13.85
CA ILE A 36 -0.12 -7.98 -12.76
C ILE A 36 1.35 -8.40 -12.60
N LEU A 37 2.13 -8.41 -13.68
CA LEU A 37 3.58 -8.65 -13.61
C LEU A 37 4.32 -7.54 -12.85
N CYS A 38 3.90 -6.28 -13.00
CA CYS A 38 4.46 -5.16 -12.24
C CYS A 38 4.15 -5.29 -10.75
N TYR A 39 2.98 -5.83 -10.40
CA TYR A 39 2.65 -6.18 -9.02
C TYR A 39 3.59 -7.25 -8.46
N PHE A 40 3.76 -8.37 -9.19
CA PHE A 40 4.65 -9.46 -8.75
C PHE A 40 6.12 -9.03 -8.64
N LEU A 41 6.60 -8.23 -9.60
CA LEU A 41 7.95 -7.67 -9.52
C LEU A 41 8.08 -6.66 -8.38
N GLY A 42 7.08 -5.80 -8.21
CA GLY A 42 7.04 -4.83 -7.11
C GLY A 42 7.14 -5.52 -5.76
N ILE A 43 6.24 -6.48 -5.48
CA ILE A 43 6.19 -7.15 -4.18
C ILE A 43 7.45 -7.98 -3.90
N THR A 44 8.05 -8.62 -4.90
CA THR A 44 9.29 -9.39 -4.71
C THR A 44 10.49 -8.50 -4.43
N VAL A 45 10.60 -7.36 -5.10
CA VAL A 45 11.63 -6.35 -4.81
C VAL A 45 11.51 -5.80 -3.39
N VAL A 46 10.31 -5.81 -2.80
CA VAL A 46 10.08 -5.42 -1.40
C VAL A 46 10.39 -6.55 -0.42
N GLU A 47 9.90 -7.76 -0.67
CA GLU A 47 10.02 -8.88 0.27
C GLU A 47 11.45 -9.41 0.40
N ILE A 48 12.24 -9.41 -0.69
CA ILE A 48 13.61 -9.91 -0.65
C ILE A 48 14.50 -9.12 0.33
N PRO A 49 14.56 -7.77 0.28
CA PRO A 49 15.30 -6.99 1.27
C PRO A 49 14.79 -7.18 2.70
N ASN A 50 13.47 -7.24 2.90
CA ASN A 50 12.87 -7.40 4.24
C ASN A 50 13.29 -8.73 4.88
N THR A 51 13.20 -9.83 4.13
CA THR A 51 13.63 -11.15 4.62
C THR A 51 15.13 -11.19 4.91
N ILE A 52 15.97 -10.60 4.06
CA ILE A 52 17.42 -10.51 4.32
C ILE A 52 17.72 -9.71 5.60
N LEU A 53 17.01 -8.61 5.85
CA LEU A 53 17.15 -7.82 7.07
C LEU A 53 16.71 -8.60 8.32
N ASP A 54 15.61 -9.34 8.24
CA ASP A 54 15.14 -10.21 9.32
C ASP A 54 16.17 -11.31 9.64
N GLN A 55 16.71 -11.97 8.61
CA GLN A 55 17.78 -12.95 8.77
C GLN A 55 19.03 -12.32 9.41
N LEU A 56 19.41 -11.11 9.00
CA LEU A 56 20.53 -10.39 9.59
C LEU A 56 20.27 -10.07 11.07
N LEU A 57 19.05 -9.65 11.43
CA LEU A 57 18.68 -9.37 12.81
C LEU A 57 18.79 -10.60 13.70
N VAL A 58 18.33 -11.76 13.22
CA VAL A 58 18.46 -13.05 13.93
C VAL A 58 19.93 -13.42 14.14
N LEU A 59 20.81 -13.11 13.18
CA LEU A 59 22.25 -13.40 13.29
C LEU A 59 22.97 -12.43 14.24
N LEU A 60 22.54 -11.16 14.30
CA LEU A 60 23.14 -10.14 15.17
C LEU A 60 22.66 -10.24 16.61
N LEU A 61 21.41 -10.64 16.84
CA LEU A 61 20.82 -10.77 18.16
C LEU A 61 20.70 -12.24 18.56
N SER A 62 21.52 -12.66 19.52
CA SER A 62 21.52 -14.04 20.03
C SER A 62 20.28 -14.40 20.89
N SER A 63 19.40 -13.43 21.20
CA SER A 63 18.20 -13.64 22.02
C SER A 63 16.93 -13.56 21.17
N GLY A 64 16.18 -14.67 21.10
CA GLY A 64 14.96 -14.78 20.30
C GLY A 64 13.85 -13.82 20.71
N GLU A 65 13.77 -13.47 22.01
CA GLU A 65 12.78 -12.50 22.51
C GLU A 65 13.07 -11.09 21.99
N VAL A 66 14.34 -10.69 21.97
CA VAL A 66 14.74 -9.35 21.50
C VAL A 66 14.57 -9.24 19.99
N VAL A 67 14.92 -10.29 19.23
CA VAL A 67 14.66 -10.36 17.79
C VAL A 67 13.17 -10.15 17.49
N ALA A 68 12.29 -10.83 18.22
CA ALA A 68 10.86 -10.71 18.01
C ALA A 68 10.34 -9.30 18.29
N VAL A 69 10.74 -8.69 19.41
CA VAL A 69 10.32 -7.32 19.78
C VAL A 69 10.82 -6.30 18.76
N VAL A 70 12.10 -6.39 18.37
CA VAL A 70 12.69 -5.45 17.42
C VAL A 70 12.08 -5.62 16.03
N GLY A 71 11.87 -6.86 15.58
CA GLY A 71 11.19 -7.14 14.30
C GLY A 71 9.76 -6.59 14.26
N VAL A 72 8.98 -6.76 15.33
CA VAL A 72 7.63 -6.17 15.42
C VAL A 72 7.70 -4.64 15.42
N LEU A 73 8.66 -4.03 16.13
CA LEU A 73 8.83 -2.57 16.14
C LEU A 73 9.15 -2.02 14.75
N PHE A 74 10.09 -2.64 14.03
CA PHE A 74 10.42 -2.24 12.66
C PHE A 74 9.22 -2.39 11.73
N ASN A 75 8.50 -3.52 11.82
CA ASN A 75 7.31 -3.78 11.02
C ASN A 75 6.19 -2.75 11.27
N VAL A 76 5.91 -2.43 12.55
CA VAL A 76 4.91 -1.41 12.92
C VAL A 76 5.34 -0.01 12.48
N MET A 77 6.65 0.30 12.53
CA MET A 77 7.16 1.57 12.01
C MET A 77 6.84 1.71 10.52
N PHE A 78 7.16 0.71 9.69
CA PHE A 78 6.86 0.77 8.26
C PHE A 78 5.35 0.77 7.97
N LEU A 79 4.54 0.03 8.75
CA LEU A 79 3.07 0.06 8.61
C LEU A 79 2.47 1.44 8.88
N LEU A 80 2.96 2.15 9.89
CA LEU A 80 2.49 3.51 10.22
C LEU A 80 2.74 4.48 9.07
N PHE A 81 3.87 4.35 8.37
CA PHE A 81 4.24 5.26 7.28
C PHE A 81 3.79 4.80 5.88
N ALA A 82 3.17 3.61 5.77
CA ALA A 82 2.59 3.07 4.53
C ALA A 82 1.25 3.71 4.13
N GLU A 83 1.03 4.99 4.49
CA GLU A 83 -0.10 5.87 4.11
C GLU A 83 -1.41 5.79 4.89
N PHE A 84 -1.58 4.85 5.83
CA PHE A 84 -2.88 4.72 6.49
C PHE A 84 -3.06 5.68 7.68
N ASN A 85 -1.97 6.08 8.35
CA ASN A 85 -2.01 7.03 9.47
C ASN A 85 -0.61 7.48 9.93
N PRO A 86 -0.13 8.72 9.65
CA PRO A 86 -0.81 9.85 9.00
C PRO A 86 -0.73 9.82 7.46
N PRO A 87 -1.68 10.47 6.75
CA PRO A 87 -1.65 10.55 5.29
C PRO A 87 -0.41 11.30 4.80
N ALA A 88 0.13 10.91 3.63
CA ALA A 88 1.39 11.42 3.10
C ALA A 88 1.49 12.96 3.01
N ALA A 89 0.35 13.64 2.80
CA ALA A 89 0.25 15.10 2.76
C ALA A 89 0.45 15.80 4.12
N ALA A 90 0.27 15.08 5.24
CA ALA A 90 0.44 15.62 6.59
C ALA A 90 1.87 15.45 7.13
N ILE A 91 2.78 14.84 6.36
CA ILE A 91 4.14 14.51 6.81
C ILE A 91 5.09 15.66 6.44
N PRO A 92 5.84 16.21 7.42
CA PRO A 92 6.81 17.27 7.15
C PRO A 92 7.96 16.79 6.25
N ASP A 93 8.50 17.66 5.41
CA ASP A 93 9.48 17.32 4.36
C ASP A 93 10.68 16.50 4.85
N ARG A 94 11.14 16.75 6.09
CA ARG A 94 12.26 16.00 6.70
C ARG A 94 11.99 14.51 6.95
N TYR A 95 10.74 14.10 7.02
CA TYR A 95 10.34 12.71 7.25
C TYR A 95 9.70 12.08 6.01
N ARG A 96 9.65 12.81 4.88
CA ARG A 96 9.07 12.33 3.63
C ARG A 96 9.81 11.11 3.07
N TRP A 97 11.13 11.06 3.25
CA TRP A 97 11.98 9.92 2.87
C TRP A 97 11.51 8.60 3.50
N LEU A 98 10.86 8.66 4.67
CA LEU A 98 10.39 7.48 5.35
C LEU A 98 9.20 6.87 4.59
N CYS A 99 8.33 7.70 4.02
CA CYS A 99 7.28 7.23 3.11
C CYS A 99 7.85 6.69 1.80
N ASP A 100 8.89 7.31 1.26
CA ASP A 100 9.52 6.86 0.00
C ASP A 100 10.23 5.51 0.17
N VAL A 101 10.86 5.29 1.34
CA VAL A 101 11.48 4.02 1.75
C VAL A 101 10.44 2.95 2.09
N THR A 102 9.20 3.33 2.39
CA THR A 102 8.15 2.36 2.70
C THR A 102 7.67 1.71 1.41
N TYR A 103 8.49 0.81 0.85
CA TYR A 103 8.29 0.24 -0.48
C TYR A 103 6.95 -0.51 -0.63
N GLN A 104 6.38 -0.99 0.48
CA GLN A 104 5.06 -1.65 0.53
C GLN A 104 3.92 -0.77 -0.02
N ARG A 105 4.08 0.56 0.07
CA ARG A 105 3.16 1.56 -0.49
C ARG A 105 2.91 1.35 -1.99
N TYR A 106 3.97 1.15 -2.76
CA TYR A 106 3.89 1.06 -4.22
C TYR A 106 3.27 -0.25 -4.70
N SER A 107 3.61 -1.38 -4.07
CA SER A 107 2.99 -2.66 -4.41
C SER A 107 1.50 -2.64 -4.11
N PHE A 108 1.11 -1.95 -3.03
CA PHE A 108 -0.28 -1.81 -2.64
C PHE A 108 -1.08 -0.91 -3.59
N SER A 109 -0.52 0.22 -4.06
CA SER A 109 -1.23 1.08 -5.04
C SER A 109 -1.48 0.35 -6.36
N ILE A 110 -0.53 -0.45 -6.82
CA ILE A 110 -0.66 -1.30 -8.01
C ILE A 110 -1.75 -2.37 -7.81
N LEU A 111 -1.77 -3.02 -6.65
CA LEU A 111 -2.81 -4.01 -6.35
C LEU A 111 -4.19 -3.34 -6.28
N ALA A 112 -4.27 -2.16 -5.66
CA ALA A 112 -5.50 -1.40 -5.54
C ALA A 112 -6.02 -0.96 -6.92
N SER A 113 -5.16 -0.52 -7.84
CA SER A 113 -5.58 -0.19 -9.21
C SER A 113 -6.05 -1.41 -10.00
N LEU A 114 -5.39 -2.56 -9.85
CA LEU A 114 -5.80 -3.81 -10.51
C LEU A 114 -7.12 -4.38 -9.96
N VAL A 115 -7.36 -4.27 -8.66
CA VAL A 115 -8.55 -4.85 -8.00
C VAL A 115 -9.75 -3.90 -8.06
N PHE A 116 -9.52 -2.60 -7.84
CA PHE A 116 -10.59 -1.60 -7.69
C PHE A 116 -10.72 -0.64 -8.87
N GLY A 117 -9.77 -0.64 -9.81
CA GLY A 117 -9.78 0.25 -10.98
C GLY A 117 -10.59 -0.25 -12.17
N ASN A 118 -11.14 -1.48 -12.13
CA ASN A 118 -12.00 -1.99 -13.20
C ASN A 118 -13.42 -1.41 -13.07
N CYS A 119 -13.71 -0.39 -13.87
CA CYS A 119 -14.89 0.44 -13.76
C CYS A 119 -15.84 0.14 -14.94
N PRO A 120 -17.10 -0.30 -14.71
CA PRO A 120 -18.00 -0.75 -15.78
C PRO A 120 -18.53 0.41 -16.65
N GLU A 121 -18.51 1.63 -16.11
CA GLU A 121 -18.84 2.87 -16.82
C GLU A 121 -17.71 3.89 -16.63
N ASP A 122 -17.40 4.65 -17.68
CA ASP A 122 -16.41 5.71 -17.63
C ASP A 122 -16.84 6.79 -16.63
N LEU A 123 -15.90 7.23 -15.80
CA LEU A 123 -16.14 8.29 -14.84
C LEU A 123 -16.38 9.63 -15.56
N VAL A 124 -17.58 10.19 -15.43
CA VAL A 124 -17.87 11.53 -15.94
C VAL A 124 -17.58 12.55 -14.85
N ASN A 125 -16.75 13.55 -15.17
CA ASN A 125 -16.45 14.67 -14.28
C ASN A 125 -17.67 15.58 -14.17
N ASP A 126 -18.22 15.75 -12.97
CA ASP A 126 -19.21 16.79 -12.71
C ASP A 126 -18.50 18.08 -12.25
N GLU A 127 -18.50 19.08 -13.13
CA GLU A 127 -17.89 20.40 -12.88
C GLU A 127 -18.58 21.15 -11.73
N VAL A 128 -19.83 20.79 -11.40
CA VAL A 128 -20.62 21.46 -10.36
C VAL A 128 -20.24 21.00 -8.96
N THR A 129 -20.10 19.69 -8.74
CA THR A 129 -19.69 19.14 -7.43
C THR A 129 -18.18 18.98 -7.26
N LYS A 130 -17.38 19.21 -8.32
CA LYS A 130 -15.96 18.79 -8.40
C LYS A 130 -15.79 17.31 -8.03
N GLY A 131 -16.80 16.51 -8.32
CA GLY A 131 -16.90 15.09 -8.02
C GLY A 131 -17.08 14.29 -9.30
N TYR A 132 -16.96 12.97 -9.20
CA TYR A 132 -17.26 12.07 -10.31
C TYR A 132 -18.69 11.56 -10.17
N ILE A 133 -19.45 11.56 -11.26
CA ILE A 133 -20.75 10.89 -11.34
C ILE A 133 -20.55 9.44 -11.84
N ASN A 134 -21.49 8.54 -11.52
CA ASN A 134 -21.44 7.09 -11.79
C ASN A 134 -20.46 6.27 -10.91
N LEU A 135 -20.07 6.76 -9.74
CA LEU A 135 -19.41 5.91 -8.76
C LEU A 135 -20.43 4.91 -8.20
N LEU A 136 -20.32 3.65 -8.57
CA LEU A 136 -21.18 2.57 -8.09
C LEU A 136 -20.90 2.27 -6.60
N SER A 137 -21.82 1.51 -5.98
CA SER A 137 -21.74 1.12 -4.56
C SER A 137 -20.92 -0.16 -4.35
N GLU A 138 -20.45 -0.80 -5.42
CA GLU A 138 -19.65 -2.02 -5.31
C GLU A 138 -18.19 -1.66 -5.04
N LEU A 139 -17.43 -2.59 -4.46
CA LEU A 139 -16.06 -2.29 -4.01
C LEU A 139 -15.12 -1.89 -5.16
N ALA A 140 -15.44 -2.28 -6.40
CA ALA A 140 -14.79 -1.81 -7.61
C ALA A 140 -15.73 -0.83 -8.31
N CYS A 141 -15.21 0.37 -8.59
CA CYS A 141 -15.96 1.58 -8.99
C CYS A 141 -17.00 2.10 -7.96
#